data_AF-A0A811MT42-F1
#
_entry.id   AF-A0A811MT42-F1
#
_cell.length_a   1.000
_cell.length_b   1.000
_cell.length_c   1.000
_cell.angle_alpha   90.00
_cell.angle_beta   90.00
_cell.angle_gamma   90.00
#
_symmetry.space_group_name_H-M   'P 1'
#
loop_
_entity.id
_entity.type
_entity.pdbx_description
1 polymer ?
#
loop_
_entity_poly.entity_id
_entity_poly.type
_entity_poly.pdbx_seq_one_letter_code
_entity_poly.pdbx_strand_id
1 'polypeptide(L)'
;MAARSEARAARLLSASGRATSARVDPGPYTNGVLDTEYLVHLAIGTPPQPVQLILDTGSDLVWTQCRPCPVCFSRALGPLDPSNASTFHVLPCRSPMCDNLTLSSCSSTCYYP
;
A
#
# COMPACT_ATOMS: atom_id res chain seq x y z
N MET A 1 6.64 17.83 -2.39
CA MET A 1 5.58 17.30 -1.49
C MET A 1 4.25 17.98 -1.78
N ALA A 2 4.05 19.26 -1.43
CA ALA A 2 2.78 19.99 -1.68
C ALA A 2 2.26 19.91 -3.13
N ALA A 3 3.09 20.19 -4.14
CA ALA A 3 2.68 20.13 -5.55
C ALA A 3 2.21 18.73 -6.01
N ARG A 4 2.77 17.65 -5.42
CA ARG A 4 2.34 16.28 -5.73
C ARG A 4 1.02 15.96 -5.03
N SER A 5 0.83 16.44 -3.79
CA SER A 5 -0.43 16.32 -3.05
C SER A 5 -1.56 17.06 -3.76
N GLU A 6 -1.32 18.26 -4.27
CA GLU A 6 -2.29 19.03 -5.06
C GLU A 6 -2.66 18.34 -6.36
N ALA A 7 -1.68 17.87 -7.14
CA ALA A 7 -1.94 17.13 -8.37
C ALA A 7 -2.77 15.85 -8.13
N ARG A 8 -2.52 15.16 -7.01
CA ARG A 8 -3.25 13.95 -6.60
C ARG A 8 -4.68 14.29 -6.18
N ALA A 9 -4.87 15.34 -5.38
CA ALA A 9 -6.18 15.83 -4.97
C ALA A 9 -7.02 16.29 -6.19
N ALA A 10 -6.43 17.06 -7.09
CA ALA A 10 -7.08 17.50 -8.33
C ALA A 10 -7.54 16.32 -9.19
N ARG A 11 -6.69 15.29 -9.33
CA ARG A 11 -7.05 14.06 -10.07
C ARG A 11 -8.19 13.29 -9.39
N LEU A 12 -8.16 13.14 -8.07
CA LEU A 12 -9.21 12.47 -7.30
C LEU A 12 -10.54 13.22 -7.40
N LEU A 13 -10.52 14.55 -7.33
CA LEU A 13 -11.70 15.41 -7.47
C LEU A 13 -12.24 15.43 -8.91
N SER A 14 -11.37 15.28 -9.92
CA SER A 14 -11.79 15.20 -11.32
C SER A 14 -12.35 13.84 -11.73
N ALA A 15 -12.09 12.79 -10.95
CA ALA A 15 -12.57 11.45 -11.25
C ALA A 15 -14.04 11.34 -10.82
N SER A 16 -14.96 11.36 -11.79
CA SER A 16 -16.42 11.21 -11.62
C SER A 16 -16.87 9.80 -11.18
N GLY A 17 -15.99 9.03 -10.56
CA GLY A 17 -16.26 7.72 -10.01
C GLY A 17 -16.91 7.78 -8.62
N ARG A 18 -17.59 6.70 -8.24
CA ARG A 18 -18.15 6.52 -6.90
C ARG A 18 -17.02 6.69 -5.88
N ALA A 19 -17.08 7.75 -5.06
CA ALA A 19 -16.10 7.96 -4.01
C ALA A 19 -16.14 6.76 -3.05
N THR A 20 -15.06 5.99 -3.02
CA THR A 20 -14.91 4.93 -2.03
C THR A 20 -14.35 5.55 -0.76
N SER A 21 -14.97 5.24 0.38
CA SER A 21 -14.50 5.67 1.70
C SER A 21 -13.82 4.50 2.40
N ALA A 22 -12.73 4.78 3.09
CA ALA A 22 -12.03 3.82 3.93
C ALA A 22 -12.05 4.32 5.38
N ARG A 23 -12.17 3.39 6.33
CA ARG A 23 -12.06 3.73 7.75
C ARG A 23 -10.62 4.12 8.06
N VAL A 24 -10.45 5.20 8.82
CA VAL A 24 -9.16 5.69 9.29
C VAL A 24 -9.21 5.82 10.81
N ASP A 25 -8.24 5.23 11.49
CA ASP A 25 -8.05 5.34 12.93
C ASP A 25 -6.69 6.00 13.22
N PRO A 26 -6.51 6.71 14.33
CA PRO A 26 -5.19 7.05 14.82
C PRO A 26 -4.44 5.78 15.25
N GLY A 27 -3.10 5.81 15.17
CA GLY A 27 -2.24 4.75 15.67
C GLY A 27 -2.45 4.47 17.17
N PRO A 28 -2.17 3.24 17.63
CA PRO A 28 -2.43 2.85 19.01
C PRO A 28 -1.53 3.62 20.00
N TYR A 29 -2.08 3.90 21.17
CA TYR A 29 -1.30 4.37 22.31
C TYR A 29 -0.68 3.16 23.02
N THR A 30 0.63 2.99 22.96
CA THR A 30 1.34 1.86 23.57
C THR A 30 2.37 2.35 24.57
N ASN A 31 2.35 1.80 25.78
CA ASN A 31 3.33 2.10 26.84
C ASN A 31 3.58 3.60 27.11
N GLY A 32 2.56 4.44 26.99
CA GLY A 32 2.72 5.88 27.23
C GLY A 32 3.12 6.70 26.00
N VAL A 33 3.32 6.05 24.84
CA VAL A 33 3.72 6.67 23.59
C VAL A 33 2.56 6.62 22.60
N LEU A 34 2.19 7.78 22.08
CA LEU A 34 1.23 7.90 21.00
C LEU A 34 1.93 7.58 19.69
N ASP A 35 1.42 6.59 18.97
CA ASP A 35 1.78 6.41 17.58
C ASP A 35 1.19 7.58 16.78
N THR A 36 2.05 8.32 16.08
CA THR A 36 1.65 9.53 15.34
C THR A 36 1.09 9.23 13.96
N GLU A 37 1.01 7.95 13.59
CA GLU A 37 0.52 7.51 12.29
C GLU A 37 -1.01 7.45 12.26
N TYR A 38 -1.58 7.61 11.07
CA TYR A 38 -2.99 7.31 10.81
C TYR A 38 -3.07 5.99 10.06
N LEU A 39 -3.90 5.07 10.54
CA LEU A 39 -4.07 3.74 9.97
C LEU A 39 -5.33 3.68 9.11
N VAL A 40 -5.16 3.39 7.83
CA VAL A 40 -6.26 3.20 6.87
C VAL A 40 -6.57 1.71 6.71
N HIS A 41 -7.86 1.37 6.76
CA HIS A 41 -8.37 0.00 6.60
C HIS A 41 -8.87 -0.22 5.18
N LEU A 42 -8.22 -1.15 4.46
CA LEU A 42 -8.53 -1.50 3.07
C LEU A 42 -8.68 -3.01 2.91
N ALA A 43 -9.03 -3.44 1.70
CA ALA A 43 -8.93 -4.84 1.30
C ALA A 43 -8.28 -4.96 -0.08
N ILE A 44 -7.43 -5.96 -0.27
CA ILE A 44 -6.66 -6.20 -1.50
C ILE A 44 -7.03 -7.58 -2.06
N GLY A 45 -7.12 -7.67 -3.40
CA GLY A 45 -7.28 -8.93 -4.11
C GLY A 45 -8.74 -9.38 -4.27
N THR A 46 -8.90 -10.58 -4.81
CA THR A 46 -10.20 -11.22 -5.04
C THR A 46 -10.10 -12.70 -4.67
N PRO A 47 -10.82 -13.20 -3.65
CA PRO A 47 -11.68 -12.44 -2.74
C PRO A 47 -10.90 -11.39 -1.92
N PRO A 48 -11.57 -10.33 -1.42
CA PRO A 48 -10.89 -9.25 -0.70
C PRO A 48 -10.24 -9.75 0.61
N GLN A 49 -8.95 -9.45 0.77
CA GLN A 49 -8.21 -9.72 2.01
C GLN A 49 -7.97 -8.42 2.77
N PRO A 50 -8.38 -8.31 4.05
CA PRO A 50 -8.24 -7.08 4.81
C PRO A 50 -6.78 -6.74 5.08
N VAL A 51 -6.43 -5.46 4.95
CA VAL A 51 -5.10 -4.92 5.26
C VAL A 51 -5.23 -3.61 6.02
N GLN A 52 -4.23 -3.32 6.86
CA GLN A 52 -4.10 -2.05 7.56
C GLN A 52 -2.78 -1.42 7.14
N LEU A 53 -2.84 -0.17 6.66
CA LEU A 53 -1.70 0.57 6.12
C LEU A 53 -1.57 1.92 6.82
N ILE A 54 -0.38 2.51 6.77
CA ILE A 54 -0.14 3.89 7.20
C ILE A 54 -0.61 4.83 6.09
N LEU A 55 -1.37 5.86 6.44
CA LEU A 55 -1.77 6.92 5.53
C LEU A 55 -0.62 7.92 5.37
N ASP A 56 0.33 7.58 4.48
CA ASP A 56 1.48 8.42 4.17
C ASP A 56 1.24 9.22 2.87
N THR A 57 1.14 10.54 3.00
CA THR A 57 1.01 11.46 1.84
C THR A 57 2.36 11.95 1.32
N GLY A 58 3.45 11.63 2.01
CA GLY A 58 4.82 12.02 1.70
C GLY A 58 5.54 11.09 0.71
N SER A 59 4.99 9.90 0.44
CA SER A 59 5.57 8.91 -0.47
C SER A 59 4.67 8.57 -1.66
N ASP A 60 5.26 7.90 -2.66
CA ASP A 60 4.58 7.51 -3.89
C ASP A 60 4.19 6.02 -3.93
N LEU A 61 4.71 5.20 -3.01
CA LEU A 61 4.52 3.74 -3.00
C LEU A 61 3.48 3.32 -1.98
N VAL A 62 2.57 2.42 -2.38
CA VAL A 62 1.68 1.69 -1.46
C VAL A 62 2.23 0.28 -1.31
N TRP A 63 2.53 -0.14 -0.09
CA TRP A 63 3.11 -1.46 0.17
C TRP A 63 2.54 -2.11 1.44
N THR A 64 2.56 -3.45 1.48
CA THR A 64 2.22 -4.24 2.67
C THR A 64 3.07 -5.50 2.74
N GLN A 65 3.15 -6.13 3.91
CA GLN A 65 3.84 -7.41 4.09
C GLN A 65 3.03 -8.53 3.42
N CYS A 66 3.71 -9.39 2.66
CA CYS A 66 3.09 -10.53 1.95
C CYS A 66 3.69 -11.85 2.43
N ARG A 67 2.95 -12.96 2.27
CA ARG A 67 3.47 -14.32 2.45
C ARG A 67 4.22 -14.80 1.18
N PRO A 68 5.28 -15.63 1.33
CA PRO A 68 5.97 -15.92 2.59
C PRO A 68 6.71 -14.69 3.09
N CYS A 69 6.73 -14.48 4.41
CA CYS A 69 7.39 -13.32 5.02
C CYS A 69 8.54 -13.79 5.92
N PRO A 70 9.79 -13.83 5.40
CA PRO A 70 10.94 -14.28 6.18
C PRO A 70 11.25 -13.36 7.36
N VAL A 71 11.08 -12.05 7.16
CA VAL A 71 11.30 -11.01 8.17
C VAL A 71 10.07 -10.12 8.19
N CYS A 72 9.19 -10.36 9.16
CA CYS A 72 7.94 -9.62 9.34
C CYS A 72 7.92 -8.93 10.69
N PHE A 73 7.39 -7.71 10.73
CA PHE A 73 7.02 -7.08 11.98
C PHE A 73 5.58 -7.41 12.34
N SER A 74 5.30 -7.38 13.65
CA SER A 74 3.97 -7.63 14.19
C SER A 74 3.00 -6.55 13.74
N ARG A 75 1.82 -6.98 13.28
CA ARG A 75 0.69 -6.13 12.90
C ARG A 75 -0.59 -6.78 13.41
N ALA A 76 -1.62 -5.98 13.65
CA ALA A 76 -2.93 -6.48 14.08
C ALA A 76 -3.55 -7.45 13.04
N LEU A 77 -3.30 -7.20 11.76
CA LEU A 77 -3.63 -8.09 10.65
C LEU A 77 -2.36 -8.78 10.15
N GLY A 78 -2.45 -10.07 9.86
CA GLY A 78 -1.33 -10.83 9.30
C GLY A 78 -0.91 -10.35 7.90
N PRO A 79 0.21 -10.86 7.38
CA PRO A 79 0.65 -10.56 6.01
C PRO A 79 -0.40 -10.99 4.99
N LEU A 80 -0.56 -10.19 3.93
CA LEU A 80 -1.38 -10.54 2.77
C LEU A 80 -0.92 -11.89 2.22
N ASP A 81 -1.83 -12.75 1.77
CA ASP A 81 -1.48 -14.00 1.10
C ASP A 81 -1.77 -13.88 -0.40
N PRO A 82 -0.75 -13.61 -1.24
CA PRO A 82 -0.97 -13.44 -2.67
C PRO A 82 -1.55 -14.69 -3.34
N SER A 83 -1.28 -15.88 -2.79
CA SER A 83 -1.80 -17.15 -3.34
C SER A 83 -3.32 -17.29 -3.18
N ASN A 84 -3.92 -16.54 -2.24
CA ASN A 84 -5.36 -16.50 -1.99
C ASN A 84 -6.06 -15.33 -2.72
N ALA A 85 -5.40 -14.67 -3.66
CA ALA A 85 -5.98 -13.60 -4.47
C ALA A 85 -5.88 -13.93 -5.96
N SER A 86 -7.01 -14.25 -6.60
CA SER A 86 -7.07 -14.60 -8.03
C SER A 86 -6.69 -13.45 -8.97
N THR A 87 -6.78 -12.21 -8.48
CA THR A 87 -6.39 -10.99 -9.19
C THR A 87 -4.95 -10.56 -8.94
N PHE A 88 -4.18 -11.32 -8.13
CA PHE A 88 -2.79 -11.02 -7.89
C PHE A 88 -1.92 -11.44 -9.08
N HIS A 89 -1.09 -10.51 -9.55
CA HIS A 89 -0.08 -10.76 -10.56
C HIS A 89 1.22 -10.06 -10.18
N VAL A 90 2.33 -10.77 -10.36
CA VAL A 90 3.66 -10.22 -10.18
C VAL A 90 3.94 -9.19 -11.28
N LEU A 91 4.55 -8.05 -10.92
CA LEU A 91 4.92 -7.03 -11.88
C LEU A 91 6.12 -7.48 -12.72
N PRO A 92 5.98 -7.66 -14.05
CA PRO A 92 7.10 -8.06 -14.89
C PRO A 92 8.16 -6.96 -14.94
N CYS A 93 9.43 -7.36 -15.04
CA CYS A 93 10.56 -6.45 -15.11
C CYS A 93 10.44 -5.40 -16.25
N ARG A 94 9.90 -5.81 -17.41
CA ARG A 94 9.73 -4.93 -18.59
C ARG A 94 8.46 -4.07 -18.55
N SER A 95 7.76 -4.02 -17.42
CA SER A 95 6.59 -3.18 -17.29
C SER A 95 7.00 -1.71 -17.22
N PRO A 96 6.32 -0.79 -17.94
CA PRO A 96 6.56 0.66 -17.79
C PRO A 96 6.37 1.17 -16.36
N MET A 97 5.63 0.41 -15.53
CA MET A 97 5.51 0.73 -14.10
C MET A 97 6.79 0.45 -13.33
N CYS A 98 7.58 -0.55 -13.73
CA CYS A 98 8.87 -0.85 -13.13
C CYS A 98 9.92 0.22 -13.48
N ASP A 99 9.91 0.68 -14.73
CA ASP A 99 10.82 1.72 -15.23
C ASP A 99 10.63 3.07 -14.52
N ASN A 100 9.43 3.33 -13.99
CA ASN A 100 9.11 4.56 -13.27
C ASN A 100 9.54 4.54 -11.79
N LEU A 101 10.02 3.42 -11.26
CA LEU A 101 10.52 3.34 -9.89
C LEU A 101 11.95 3.88 -9.84
N THR A 102 12.18 4.91 -9.01
CA THR A 102 13.51 5.52 -8.81
C THR A 102 14.56 4.55 -8.28
N LEU A 103 14.13 3.53 -7.54
CA LEU A 103 14.96 2.46 -7.03
C LEU A 103 14.25 1.14 -7.30
N SER A 104 14.70 0.43 -8.32
CA SER A 104 14.23 -0.92 -8.63
C SER A 104 15.42 -1.83 -8.93
N SER A 105 15.25 -3.11 -8.58
CA SER A 105 16.11 -4.18 -9.06
C SER A 105 15.27 -5.13 -9.91
N CYS A 106 15.88 -5.68 -10.95
CA CYS A 106 15.13 -6.34 -12.01
C CYS A 106 15.81 -7.64 -12.41
N SER A 107 15.03 -8.72 -12.47
CA SER A 107 15.42 -9.96 -13.14
C SER A 107 14.33 -10.37 -14.14
N SER A 108 13.51 -11.36 -13.83
CA SER A 108 12.22 -11.61 -14.49
C SER A 108 11.10 -10.77 -13.86
N THR A 109 11.24 -10.45 -12.59
CA THR A 109 10.29 -9.69 -11.77
C THR A 109 10.87 -8.33 -11.39
N CYS A 110 10.00 -7.34 -11.26
CA CYS A 110 10.35 -6.04 -10.72
C CYS A 110 10.35 -6.09 -9.19
N TYR A 111 11.47 -5.71 -8.57
CA TYR A 111 11.61 -5.61 -7.12
C TYR A 111 11.89 -4.18 -6.71
N TYR A 112 11.18 -3.72 -5.69
CA TYR A 112 11.52 -2.52 -4.96
C TYR A 112 12.37 -2.95 -3.74
N PRO A 113 13.52 -2.31 -3.47
CA PRO A 113 14.39 -2.67 -2.35
C PRO A 113 13.74 -2.42 -0.98
#